data_AF-A0A662R6N2-F1
#
_entry.id   AF-A0A662R6N2-F1
#
_cell.length_a   1.000
_cell.length_b   1.000
_cell.length_c   1.000
_cell.angle_alpha   90.00
_cell.angle_beta   90.00
_cell.angle_gamma   90.00
#
_symmetry.space_group_name_H-M   'P 1'
#
loop_
_entity.id
_entity.type
_entity.pdbx_description
1 polymer ?
#
loop_
_entity_poly.entity_id
_entity_poly.type
_entity_poly.pdbx_seq_one_letter_code
_entity_poly.pdbx_strand_id
1 'polypeptide(L)' 'VKEVYHVFGEYDFVAVIEVQGLSALNKLIDQIRENKSVTATKTVVGAEL' A
#
# COMPACT_ATOMS: atom_id res chain seq x y z
N VAL A 1 -7.55 4.79 1.15
CA VAL A 1 -6.39 4.93 2.05
C VAL A 1 -6.89 5.56 3.32
N LYS A 2 -6.70 4.91 4.48
CA LYS A 2 -7.15 5.43 5.78
C LYS A 2 -6.09 6.31 6.42
N GLU A 3 -4.87 5.79 6.49
CA GLU A 3 -3.75 6.44 7.16
C GLU A 3 -2.46 6.24 6.36
N VAL A 4 -1.55 7.20 6.46
CA VAL A 4 -0.21 7.12 5.89
C VAL A 4 0.78 7.65 6.91
N TYR A 5 1.82 6.86 7.13
CA TYR A 5 2.90 7.16 8.06
C TYR A 5 4.20 7.27 7.27
N HIS A 6 4.95 8.35 7.50
CA HIS A 6 6.35 8.41 7.09
C HIS A 6 7.19 7.71 8.15
N VAL A 7 8.07 6.80 7.73
CA VAL A 7 8.90 5.99 8.62
C VAL A 7 10.34 6.02 8.15
N PHE A 8 11.26 5.83 9.07
CA PHE A 8 12.68 5.61 8.74
C PHE A 8 12.93 4.10 8.70
N GLY A 9 13.45 3.58 7.58
CA GLY A 9 13.73 2.15 7.44
C GLY A 9 13.93 1.70 5.99
N GLU A 10 13.65 0.42 5.73
CA GLU A 10 13.70 -0.18 4.37
C GLU A 10 12.70 0.47 3.40
N TYR A 11 11.60 1.03 3.93
CA TYR A 11 10.58 1.76 3.18
C TYR A 11 10.38 3.13 3.81
N ASP A 12 10.00 4.12 2.99
CA ASP A 12 9.80 5.50 3.44
C ASP A 12 8.38 5.74 3.98
N PHE A 13 7.41 4.95 3.54
CA PHE A 13 5.99 5.10 3.90
C PHE A 13 5.32 3.77 4.22
N VAL A 14 4.43 3.81 5.20
CA VAL A 14 3.46 2.74 5.50
C VAL A 14 2.06 3.32 5.32
N ALA A 15 1.27 2.71 4.44
CA ALA A 15 -0.13 3.09 4.22
C ALA A 15 -1.07 2.00 4.76
N VAL A 16 -2.01 2.40 5.61
CA VAL A 16 -3.09 1.52 6.08
C VAL A 16 -4.28 1.72 5.14
N ILE A 17 -4.71 0.63 4.51
CA ILE A 17 -5.75 0.65 3.47
C ILE A 17 -6.84 -0.36 3.79
N GLU A 18 -8.08 0.04 3.57
CA GLU A 18 -9.23 -0.86 3.51
C GLU A 18 -9.77 -0.88 2.10
N VAL A 19 -10.04 -2.08 1.61
CA VAL A 19 -10.44 -2.33 0.23
C VAL A 19 -11.47 -3.46 0.20
N GLN A 20 -12.41 -3.37 -0.75
CA GLN A 20 -13.47 -4.37 -0.92
C GLN A 20 -12.93 -5.58 -1.70
N GLY A 21 -11.94 -6.26 -1.12
CA GLY A 21 -11.33 -7.47 -1.67
C GLY A 21 -10.08 -7.25 -2.52
N LEU A 22 -9.48 -8.37 -2.94
CA LEU A 22 -8.15 -8.42 -3.56
C LEU A 22 -8.09 -7.75 -4.94
N SER A 23 -9.18 -7.75 -5.71
CA SER A 23 -9.19 -7.06 -7.01
C SER A 23 -9.05 -5.54 -6.85
N ALA A 24 -9.75 -4.97 -5.86
CA ALA A 24 -9.63 -3.55 -5.54
C ALA A 24 -8.23 -3.21 -4.97
N LEU A 25 -7.67 -4.11 -4.15
CA LEU A 25 -6.29 -4.00 -3.67
C LEU A 25 -5.29 -3.89 -4.83
N ASN A 26 -5.34 -4.84 -5.78
CA ASN A 26 -4.37 -4.89 -6.88
C ASN A 26 -4.42 -3.61 -7.73
N LYS A 27 -5.64 -3.15 -8.09
CA LYS A 27 -5.81 -1.90 -8.82
C LYS A 27 -5.23 -0.70 -8.07
N LEU A 28 -5.44 -0.64 -6.76
CA LEU A 28 -4.89 0.44 -5.93
C LEU A 28 -3.35 0.41 -5.91
N ILE A 29 -2.74 -0.78 -5.79
CA ILE A 29 -1.28 -0.92 -5.82
C ILE A 29 -0.71 -0.51 -7.19
N ASP A 30 -1.37 -0.88 -8.29
CA ASP A 30 -0.96 -0.47 -9.64
C ASP A 30 -1.00 1.05 -9.77
N GLN A 31 -2.07 1.71 -9.32
CA GLN A 31 -2.18 3.17 -9.31
C GLN A 31 -1.07 3.85 -8.48
N ILE A 32 -0.68 3.26 -7.35
CA ILE A 32 0.45 3.77 -6.56
C ILE A 32 1.75 3.67 -7.34
N ARG A 33 1.98 2.55 -8.04
CA ARG A 33 3.20 2.31 -8.83
C ARG A 33 3.29 3.15 -10.11
N GLU A 34 2.18 3.69 -10.60
CA GLU A 34 2.19 4.65 -11.71
C GLU A 34 2.89 5.97 -11.33
N ASN A 35 3.01 6.28 -10.04
CA ASN A 35 3.79 7.42 -9.58
C ASN A 35 5.30 7.11 -9.71
N LYS A 36 5.98 7.87 -10.57
CA LYS A 36 7.42 7.71 -10.88
C LYS A 36 8.35 7.83 -9.67
N SER A 37 7.91 8.44 -8.57
CA SER A 37 8.67 8.54 -7.33
C SER A 37 8.60 7.28 -6.48
N VAL A 38 7.65 6.37 -6.75
CA VAL A 38 7.55 5.07 -6.07
C VAL A 38 8.51 4.10 -6.72
N THR A 39 9.55 3.72 -5.98
CA THR A 39 10.60 2.80 -6.46
C THR A 39 10.30 1.35 -6.15
N ALA A 40 9.58 1.09 -5.05
CA ALA A 40 9.16 -0.25 -4.62
C ALA A 40 7.91 -0.18 -3.74
N THR A 41 7.15 -1.28 -3.70
CA THR A 41 6.01 -1.45 -2.79
C THR A 41 6.00 -2.86 -2.23
N LYS A 42 5.68 -3.02 -0.95
CA LYS A 42 5.41 -4.32 -0.32
C LYS A 42 4.03 -4.29 0.32
N THR A 43 3.16 -5.22 -0.08
CA THR A 43 1.80 -5.31 0.45
C THR A 43 1.72 -6.43 1.47
N VAL A 44 1.28 -6.11 2.68
CA VAL A 44 0.98 -7.08 3.74
C VAL A 44 -0.53 -7.12 3.93
N VAL A 45 -1.14 -8.27 3.64
CA VAL A 45 -2.59 -8.46 3.81
C VAL A 45 -2.84 -9.01 5.20
N GLY A 46 -3.53 -8.24 6.04
CA GLY A 46 -4.07 -8.74 7.29
C GLY A 46 -5.26 -9.66 7.01
N ALA A 47 -5.20 -10.89 7.51
CA ALA A 47 -6.39 -11.73 7.66
C ALA A 47 -6.85 -11.59 9.10
N GLU A 48 -7.99 -10.94 9.32
CA GLU A 48 -8.75 -11.13 10.55
C GLU A 48 -9.36 -12.53 10.50
N LEU A 49 -9.18 -13.32 11.56
CA LEU A 49 -9.83 -14.64 11.73
C LEU A 49 -11.29 -14.48 12.16
#